data_AF-A0A940TS36-F1
#
_entry.id   AF-A0A940TS36-F1
#
_cell.length_a   1.000
_cell.length_b   1.000
_cell.length_c   1.000
_cell.angle_alpha   90.00
_cell.angle_beta   90.00
_cell.angle_gamma   90.00
#
_symmetry.space_group_name_H-M   'P 1'
#
loop_
_entity.id
_entity.type
_entity.pdbx_description
1 polymer ?
#
loop_
_entity_poly.entity_id
_entity_poly.type
_entity_poly.pdbx_seq_one_letter_code
_entity_poly.pdbx_strand_id
1 'polypeptide(L)'
;MAKEYRTIRNDVALPYQWALGRTWTRFFDGLKEEKILGTKCSRCKKVWTLVKARYYGQVKEPPYIIATIQLDGTDCGFHHFIGGIDLSDIKKVNQELKAGARVKAVWRPEKKADILDIACFEPAG
;
A
#
# COMPACT_ATOMS: atom_id res chain seq x y z
N MET A 1 -13.81 -35.90 24.40
CA MET A 1 -13.52 -34.94 25.50
C MET A 1 -12.46 -33.98 25.00
N ALA A 2 -12.81 -32.70 24.79
CA ALA A 2 -11.85 -31.69 24.39
C ALA A 2 -10.98 -31.33 25.61
N LYS A 3 -9.65 -31.43 25.47
CA LYS A 3 -8.74 -31.01 26.54
C LYS A 3 -8.89 -29.50 26.74
N GLU A 4 -9.27 -29.08 27.94
CA GLU A 4 -9.26 -27.68 28.33
C GLU A 4 -7.82 -27.23 28.57
N TYR A 5 -7.33 -26.30 27.75
CA TYR A 5 -6.02 -25.70 27.91
C TYR A 5 -6.15 -24.31 28.51
N ARG A 6 -5.22 -23.94 29.40
CA ARG A 6 -5.11 -22.59 29.96
C ARG A 6 -4.36 -21.68 28.99
N THR A 7 -5.04 -20.69 28.44
CA THR A 7 -4.42 -19.64 27.62
C THR A 7 -4.01 -18.45 28.48
N ILE A 8 -2.85 -17.87 28.17
CA ILE A 8 -2.34 -16.66 28.81
C ILE A 8 -2.06 -15.65 27.70
N ARG A 9 -2.53 -14.42 27.87
CA ARG A 9 -2.32 -13.34 26.92
C ARG A 9 -0.99 -12.65 27.25
N ASN A 10 -0.09 -12.61 26.29
CA ASN A 10 1.17 -11.89 26.40
C ASN A 10 1.41 -11.07 25.13
N ASP A 11 1.95 -9.87 25.29
CA ASP A 11 2.42 -9.04 24.19
C ASP A 11 3.87 -9.44 23.87
N VAL A 12 4.10 -9.88 22.64
CA VAL A 12 5.43 -10.28 22.17
C VAL A 12 6.02 -9.16 21.33
N ALA A 13 7.07 -8.52 21.83
CA ALA A 13 7.91 -7.62 21.05
C ALA A 13 9.04 -8.43 20.42
N LEU A 14 8.90 -8.79 19.13
CA LEU A 14 9.93 -9.48 18.37
C LEU A 14 10.99 -8.47 17.88
N PRO A 15 12.27 -8.58 18.29
CA PRO A 15 13.32 -7.76 17.72
C PRO A 15 13.59 -8.17 16.27
N TYR A 16 13.53 -7.23 15.35
CA TYR A 16 13.85 -7.44 13.93
C TYR A 16 14.73 -6.30 13.41
N GLN A 17 15.51 -6.58 12.36
CA GLN A 17 16.25 -5.55 11.62
C GLN A 17 15.48 -5.14 10.36
N TRP A 18 15.40 -3.82 10.12
CA TRP A 18 14.79 -3.25 8.93
C TRP A 18 15.83 -2.80 7.92
N ALA A 19 15.68 -3.27 6.66
CA ALA A 19 16.36 -2.68 5.52
C ALA A 19 15.57 -1.45 5.04
N LEU A 20 15.92 -0.28 5.55
CA LEU A 20 15.26 0.98 5.21
C LEU A 20 15.81 1.51 3.88
N GLY A 21 14.99 1.44 2.82
CA GLY A 21 15.31 2.09 1.55
C GLY A 21 15.20 3.62 1.63
N ARG A 22 15.75 4.34 0.64
CA ARG A 22 15.85 5.83 0.61
C ARG A 22 14.61 6.60 1.07
N THR A 23 13.41 6.15 0.70
CA THR A 23 12.16 6.80 1.10
C THR A 23 11.88 6.64 2.59
N TRP A 24 12.06 5.43 3.12
CA TRP A 24 11.84 5.13 4.53
C TRP A 24 12.90 5.75 5.42
N THR A 25 14.18 5.78 4.98
CA THR A 25 15.24 6.50 5.69
C THR A 25 14.87 7.96 5.90
N ARG A 26 14.43 8.64 4.83
CA ARG A 26 14.01 10.06 4.91
C ARG A 26 12.78 10.27 5.78
N PHE A 27 11.81 9.36 5.74
CA PHE A 27 10.65 9.40 6.62
C PHE A 27 11.07 9.34 8.10
N PHE A 28 11.90 8.36 8.47
CA PHE A 28 12.35 8.18 9.85
C PHE A 28 13.28 9.30 10.34
N ASP A 29 14.13 9.85 9.48
CA ASP A 29 14.93 11.03 9.82
C ASP A 29 14.04 12.26 10.05
N GLY A 30 12.96 12.41 9.30
CA GLY A 30 11.96 13.45 9.54
C GLY A 30 11.30 13.33 10.92
N LEU A 31 11.01 12.11 11.39
CA LEU A 31 10.39 11.91 12.70
C LEU A 31 11.27 12.40 13.85
N LYS A 32 12.60 12.36 13.71
CA LYS A 32 13.53 12.94 14.71
C LYS A 32 13.36 14.45 14.85
N GLU A 33 12.86 15.10 13.81
CA GLU A 33 12.57 16.54 13.76
C GLU A 33 11.06 16.82 13.88
N GLU A 34 10.27 15.86 14.36
CA GLU A 34 8.80 15.96 14.47
C GLU A 34 8.09 16.24 13.13
N LYS A 35 8.68 15.78 12.02
CA LYS A 35 8.16 15.96 10.65
C LYS A 35 7.81 14.63 10.00
N ILE A 36 6.66 14.57 9.35
CA ILE A 36 6.23 13.40 8.56
C ILE A 36 6.58 13.65 7.09
N LEU A 37 7.61 12.96 6.57
CA LEU A 37 8.14 13.18 5.22
C LEU A 37 7.69 12.09 4.23
N GLY A 38 7.07 12.49 3.12
CA GLY A 38 6.58 11.58 2.07
C GLY A 38 6.95 12.04 0.66
N THR A 39 6.95 11.12 -0.30
CA THR A 39 7.31 11.41 -1.69
C THR A 39 6.12 12.01 -2.43
N LYS A 40 6.14 13.33 -2.64
CA LYS A 40 5.04 14.10 -3.22
C LYS A 40 5.24 14.34 -4.72
N CYS A 41 4.21 14.06 -5.53
CA CYS A 41 4.17 14.54 -6.90
C CYS A 41 4.00 16.07 -6.94
N SER A 42 4.87 16.77 -7.67
CA SER A 42 4.86 18.24 -7.81
C SER A 42 3.62 18.81 -8.50
N ARG A 43 2.83 17.97 -9.20
CA ARG A 43 1.69 18.41 -10.01
C ARG A 43 0.32 18.20 -9.36
N CYS A 44 0.11 17.06 -8.68
CA CYS A 44 -1.21 16.70 -8.12
C CYS A 44 -1.19 16.43 -6.61
N LYS A 45 -0.03 16.59 -5.94
CA LYS A 45 0.17 16.40 -4.49
C LYS A 45 -0.08 14.97 -3.96
N LYS A 46 -0.54 14.02 -4.78
CA LYS A 46 -0.82 12.62 -4.41
C LYS A 46 0.43 11.75 -4.39
N VAL A 47 0.40 10.68 -3.60
CA VAL A 47 1.55 9.81 -3.30
C VAL A 47 1.15 8.34 -3.39
N TRP A 48 2.08 7.48 -3.81
CA TRP A 48 1.93 6.02 -3.81
C TRP A 48 3.19 5.37 -3.21
N THR A 49 3.06 4.15 -2.69
CA THR A 49 4.15 3.43 -2.05
C THR A 49 4.23 2.01 -2.58
N LEU A 50 5.44 1.59 -3.00
CA LEU A 50 5.74 0.21 -3.35
C LEU A 50 6.16 -0.55 -2.09
N VAL A 51 5.42 -1.60 -1.75
CA VAL A 51 5.73 -2.49 -0.63
C VAL A 51 6.47 -3.71 -1.17
N LYS A 52 7.70 -3.92 -0.69
CA LYS A 52 8.57 -5.04 -1.10
C LYS A 52 8.85 -6.07 -0.01
N ALA A 53 8.49 -5.77 1.24
CA ALA A 53 8.76 -6.63 2.39
C ALA A 53 7.46 -7.14 3.01
N ARG A 54 7.49 -8.39 3.48
CA ARG A 54 6.36 -9.02 4.18
C ARG A 54 6.34 -8.52 5.63
N TYR A 55 5.15 -8.28 6.16
CA TYR A 55 4.94 -8.04 7.59
C TYR A 55 3.67 -8.76 8.08
N TYR A 56 3.55 -8.92 9.40
CA TYR A 56 2.44 -9.64 10.01
C TYR A 56 1.09 -8.92 9.79
N GLY A 57 0.05 -9.66 9.43
CA GLY A 57 -1.30 -9.11 9.21
C GLY A 57 -1.55 -8.51 7.82
N GLN A 58 -0.61 -8.66 6.88
CA GLN A 58 -0.74 -8.17 5.52
C GLN A 58 -1.75 -9.03 4.71
N VAL A 59 -2.72 -8.39 4.06
CA VAL A 59 -3.77 -9.07 3.27
C VAL A 59 -3.33 -9.49 1.86
N LYS A 60 -2.18 -8.99 1.38
CA LYS A 60 -1.64 -9.27 0.04
C LYS A 60 -0.14 -9.52 0.12
N GLU A 61 0.35 -10.49 -0.64
CA GLU A 61 1.77 -10.81 -0.71
C GLU A 61 2.55 -9.74 -1.49
N PRO A 62 3.71 -9.27 -1.00
CA PRO A 62 4.63 -8.42 -1.76
C PRO A 62 5.21 -9.14 -3.01
N PRO A 63 5.60 -8.39 -4.05
CA PRO A 63 5.50 -6.93 -4.17
C PRO A 63 4.10 -6.47 -4.57
N TYR A 64 3.67 -5.33 -4.04
CA TYR A 64 2.45 -4.65 -4.51
C TYR A 64 2.54 -3.13 -4.30
N ILE A 65 1.70 -2.40 -5.02
CA ILE A 65 1.59 -0.95 -4.90
C ILE A 65 0.30 -0.61 -4.17
N ILE A 66 0.40 0.32 -3.21
CA ILE A 66 -0.76 1.00 -2.63
C ILE A 66 -0.74 2.47 -3.02
N ALA A 67 -1.89 3.00 -3.40
CA ALA A 67 -2.04 4.38 -3.83
C ALA A 67 -3.29 5.04 -3.22
N THR A 68 -3.28 6.36 -3.18
CA THR A 68 -4.50 7.16 -2.94
C THR A 68 -5.16 7.43 -4.29
N ILE A 69 -6.29 6.78 -4.55
CA ILE A 69 -7.12 6.96 -5.74
C ILE A 69 -8.05 8.15 -5.50
N GLN A 70 -8.19 9.05 -6.47
CA GLN A 70 -9.27 10.04 -6.45
C GLN A 70 -10.38 9.53 -7.33
N LEU A 71 -11.57 9.35 -6.75
CA LEU A 71 -12.77 9.05 -7.53
C LEU A 71 -13.25 10.34 -8.20
N ASP A 72 -13.76 10.21 -9.42
CA ASP A 72 -14.25 11.37 -10.16
C ASP A 72 -15.45 12.00 -9.46
N GLY A 73 -15.46 13.33 -9.38
CA GLY A 73 -16.53 14.08 -8.71
C GLY A 73 -16.48 14.04 -7.19
N THR A 74 -15.48 13.40 -6.58
CA THR A 74 -15.29 13.40 -5.11
C THR A 74 -14.10 14.26 -4.69
N ASP A 75 -14.12 14.72 -3.44
CA ASP A 75 -12.98 15.31 -2.73
C ASP A 75 -12.23 14.28 -1.87
N CYS A 76 -12.85 13.13 -1.59
CA CYS A 76 -12.28 12.05 -0.79
C CYS A 76 -11.25 11.19 -1.55
N GLY A 77 -10.11 10.93 -0.91
CA GLY A 77 -9.09 9.99 -1.36
C GLY A 77 -9.39 8.56 -0.92
N PHE A 78 -9.39 7.63 -1.88
CA PHE A 78 -9.68 6.22 -1.67
C PHE A 78 -8.38 5.39 -1.70
N HIS A 79 -7.95 4.87 -0.57
CA HIS A 79 -6.73 4.07 -0.49
C HIS A 79 -6.97 2.64 -0.97
N HIS A 80 -6.27 2.23 -2.03
CA HIS A 80 -6.40 0.86 -2.55
C HIS A 80 -5.17 0.36 -3.31
N PHE A 81 -5.19 -0.93 -3.65
CA PHE A 81 -4.14 -1.57 -4.43
C PHE A 81 -4.15 -1.12 -5.90
N ILE A 82 -2.96 -0.94 -6.46
CA ILE A 82 -2.77 -0.83 -7.92
C ILE A 82 -2.29 -2.18 -8.46
N GLY A 83 -2.97 -2.65 -9.52
CA GLY A 83 -2.61 -3.86 -10.26
C GLY A 83 -2.33 -3.56 -11.74
N GLY A 84 -2.14 -4.62 -12.53
CA GLY A 84 -1.93 -4.50 -13.98
C GLY A 84 -0.59 -3.91 -14.40
N ILE A 85 0.38 -3.83 -13.48
CA ILE A 85 1.74 -3.30 -13.73
C ILE A 85 2.76 -4.37 -13.39
N ASP A 86 3.77 -4.51 -14.23
CA ASP A 86 4.93 -5.35 -13.94
C ASP A 86 5.80 -4.71 -12.85
N LEU A 87 5.88 -5.39 -11.70
CA LEU A 87 6.62 -4.92 -10.53
C LEU A 87 8.08 -5.41 -10.48
N SER A 88 8.53 -6.15 -11.50
CA SER A 88 9.90 -6.69 -11.58
C SER A 88 10.95 -5.59 -11.70
N ASP A 89 10.62 -4.47 -12.37
CA ASP A 89 11.52 -3.33 -12.58
C ASP A 89 10.88 -2.01 -12.12
N ILE A 90 11.42 -1.46 -11.02
CA ILE A 90 10.97 -0.18 -10.45
C ILE A 90 11.04 0.97 -11.47
N LYS A 91 12.02 0.96 -12.39
CA LYS A 91 12.14 2.04 -13.37
C LYS A 91 10.95 2.05 -14.33
N LYS A 92 10.49 0.86 -14.75
CA LYS A 92 9.29 0.71 -15.58
C LYS A 92 8.01 1.07 -14.81
N VAL A 93 7.90 0.67 -13.54
CA VAL A 93 6.79 1.07 -12.67
C VAL A 93 6.63 2.59 -12.62
N ASN A 94 7.72 3.34 -12.45
CA ASN A 94 7.66 4.81 -12.42
C ASN A 94 7.28 5.45 -13.77
N GLN A 95 7.48 4.74 -14.88
CA GLN A 95 7.11 5.20 -16.21
C GLN A 95 5.62 4.94 -16.49
N GLU A 96 5.12 3.76 -16.13
CA GLU A 96 3.72 3.33 -16.32
C GLU A 96 2.76 3.96 -15.31
N LEU A 97 3.20 4.11 -14.05
CA LEU A 97 2.37 4.66 -12.96
C LEU A 97 2.91 5.99 -12.48
N LYS A 98 2.55 7.05 -13.21
CA LYS A 98 2.80 8.42 -12.81
C LYS A 98 1.66 8.91 -11.92
N ALA A 99 2.00 9.74 -10.94
CA ALA A 99 0.98 10.40 -10.13
C ALA A 99 0.05 11.25 -11.03
N GLY A 100 -1.25 11.08 -10.85
CA GLY A 100 -2.26 11.64 -11.75
C GLY A 100 -2.64 10.75 -12.93
N ALA A 101 -2.04 9.56 -13.09
CA ALA A 101 -2.51 8.57 -14.04
C ALA A 101 -3.99 8.23 -13.80
N ARG A 102 -4.74 8.08 -14.88
CA ARG A 102 -6.11 7.59 -14.85
C ARG A 102 -6.08 6.11 -14.54
N VAL A 103 -7.03 5.67 -13.73
CA VAL A 103 -7.16 4.28 -13.33
C VAL A 103 -8.62 3.88 -13.32
N LYS A 104 -8.87 2.59 -13.52
CA LYS A 104 -10.21 1.98 -13.46
C LYS A 104 -10.25 0.91 -12.39
N ALA A 105 -11.38 0.78 -11.70
CA ALA A 105 -11.59 -0.28 -10.74
C ALA A 105 -11.72 -1.63 -11.46
N VAL A 106 -11.01 -2.64 -10.96
CA VAL A 106 -11.18 -4.04 -11.33
C VAL A 106 -11.92 -4.72 -10.20
N TRP A 107 -13.09 -5.28 -10.51
CA TRP A 107 -13.97 -5.90 -9.53
C TRP A 107 -13.70 -7.40 -9.44
N ARG A 108 -13.82 -7.96 -8.24
CA ARG A 108 -13.84 -9.42 -8.05
C ARG A 108 -15.11 -10.01 -8.67
N PRO A 109 -15.08 -11.28 -9.12
CA PRO A 109 -16.26 -11.94 -9.66
C PRO A 109 -17.41 -12.03 -8.65
N GLU A 110 -17.10 -12.36 -7.40
CA GLU A 110 -18.05 -12.37 -6.29
C GLU A 110 -17.91 -11.10 -5.46
N LYS A 111 -19.03 -10.45 -5.13
CA LYS A 111 -19.11 -9.18 -4.40
C LYS A 111 -19.96 -9.34 -3.16
N LYS A 112 -19.47 -8.87 -2.01
CA LYS A 112 -20.05 -9.08 -0.67
C LYS A 112 -20.39 -7.77 0.04
N ALA A 113 -20.39 -6.66 -0.69
CA ALA A 113 -20.54 -5.31 -0.16
C ALA A 113 -19.43 -4.94 0.83
N ASP A 114 -18.18 -5.32 0.51
CA ASP A 114 -16.99 -4.97 1.26
C ASP A 114 -15.92 -4.31 0.37
N ILE A 115 -14.95 -3.62 0.99
CA ILE A 115 -13.92 -2.87 0.24
C ILE A 115 -13.03 -3.75 -0.65
N LEU A 116 -12.92 -5.04 -0.36
CA LEU A 116 -12.16 -6.02 -1.14
C LEU A 116 -12.94 -6.54 -2.35
N ASP A 117 -14.21 -6.16 -2.53
CA ASP A 117 -14.96 -6.38 -3.78
C ASP A 117 -14.26 -5.72 -4.97
N ILE A 118 -13.54 -4.62 -4.73
CA ILE A 118 -12.59 -4.07 -5.66
C ILE A 118 -11.30 -4.86 -5.51
N ALA A 119 -10.91 -5.64 -6.52
CA ALA A 119 -9.67 -6.41 -6.49
C ALA A 119 -8.43 -5.49 -6.48
N CYS A 120 -8.44 -4.48 -7.33
CA CYS A 120 -7.42 -3.45 -7.48
C CYS A 120 -7.94 -2.33 -8.40
N PHE A 121 -7.12 -1.31 -8.60
CA PHE A 121 -7.26 -0.38 -9.73
C PHE A 121 -6.12 -0.61 -10.72
N GLU A 122 -6.43 -0.55 -12.00
CA GLU A 122 -5.45 -0.68 -13.09
C GLU A 122 -5.34 0.63 -13.88
N PRO A 123 -4.18 0.96 -14.46
CA PRO A 123 -4.06 2.07 -15.39
C PRO A 123 -5.13 2.01 -16.49
N ALA A 124 -5.85 3.12 -16.66
CA ALA A 124 -6.74 3.35 -17.78
C ALA A 124 -6.04 4.40 -18.66
N GLY A 125 -5.81 4.06 -19.94
CA GLY A 125 -5.08 4.92 -20.88
C GLY A 125 -5.63 6.33 -20.99
#